data_AF-A0A9P0PY59-F1
#
_entry.id   AF-A0A9P0PY59-F1
#
_cell.length_a   1.000
_cell.length_b   1.000
_cell.length_c   1.000
_cell.angle_alpha   90.00
_cell.angle_beta   90.00
_cell.angle_gamma   90.00
#
_symmetry.space_group_name_H-M   'P 1'
#
loop_
_entity.id
_entity.type
_entity.pdbx_description
1 polymer ?
#
loop_
_entity_poly.entity_id
_entity_poly.type
_entity_poly.pdbx_seq_one_letter_code
_entity_poly.pdbx_strand_id
1 'polypeptide(L)'
;MLVLIPLAGAIAAGNVAVIKPSEVAPHTAELLQELIPKYLDQEFYKVYCGGIPETTSLLEQRFDYIFYTGNCQVGKIIHTAAAKHLTPVTLEMGGKCPVFIDQTADVEMVARRVLFGRLLNAGQSCIAPDYILCDKLTEQKFVSAAKKIIKEWYGENAKDSPCYGRIINERHFNRIIKLLEGAKIAIGGSHDINDLYIEPTIVTDVTPTHPLMQEEIFGPILPIFIVDNASSAIDFINKREKPLALYLFSTSKTTHALFLEYTSSGNMLINDTLMHFSCDTIPFGGVGNSGMGGYHGKYTFDTFSHPKGTIIKKLDKVGELINILRVPPYTDQKLNLINMFTMKLPPIPGLKHLSTLVVFSVGMFASLILNRGYNYWGAHKDA
;
A
#
# COMPACT_ATOMS: atom_id res chain seq x y z
N MET A 1 6.65 1.97 15.97
CA MET A 1 6.31 2.82 14.82
C MET A 1 4.98 2.43 14.17
N LEU A 2 4.76 1.16 13.79
CA LEU A 2 3.52 0.71 13.10
C LEU A 2 2.22 0.86 13.90
N VAL A 3 2.28 0.97 15.23
CA VAL A 3 1.11 1.27 16.07
C VAL A 3 0.80 2.77 16.11
N LEU A 4 1.84 3.61 16.12
CA LEU A 4 1.70 5.05 16.37
C LEU A 4 1.34 5.85 15.12
N ILE A 5 1.83 5.44 13.93
CA ILE A 5 1.49 6.12 12.67
C ILE A 5 -0.03 6.09 12.37
N PRO A 6 -0.71 4.93 12.38
CA PRO A 6 -2.15 4.91 12.16
C PRO A 6 -2.91 5.64 13.29
N LEU A 7 -2.46 5.51 14.54
CA LEU A 7 -3.05 6.24 15.67
C LEU A 7 -3.01 7.76 15.45
N ALA A 8 -1.87 8.31 15.00
CA ALA A 8 -1.73 9.74 14.76
C ALA A 8 -2.76 10.26 13.73
N GLY A 9 -3.01 9.51 12.67
CA GLY A 9 -4.02 9.89 11.69
C GLY A 9 -5.46 9.69 12.18
N ALA A 10 -5.72 8.67 13.01
CA ALA A 10 -7.03 8.49 13.65
C ALA A 10 -7.36 9.67 14.57
N ILE A 11 -6.39 10.12 15.37
CA ILE A 11 -6.47 11.32 16.21
C ILE A 11 -6.73 12.55 15.34
N ALA A 12 -5.96 12.73 14.26
CA ALA A 12 -6.10 13.88 13.36
C ALA A 12 -7.50 13.94 12.70
N ALA A 13 -8.11 12.79 12.45
CA ALA A 13 -9.48 12.67 11.94
C ALA A 13 -10.57 12.86 13.02
N GLY A 14 -10.18 13.09 14.28
CA GLY A 14 -11.11 13.35 15.39
C GLY A 14 -11.69 12.09 16.03
N ASN A 15 -11.04 10.93 15.87
CA ASN A 15 -11.51 9.67 16.43
C ASN A 15 -10.94 9.41 17.83
N VAL A 16 -11.70 8.64 18.61
CA VAL A 16 -11.18 7.90 19.77
C VAL A 16 -10.59 6.58 19.27
N ALA A 17 -9.62 6.01 19.98
CA ALA A 17 -8.94 4.80 19.53
C ALA A 17 -8.66 3.82 20.68
N VAL A 18 -8.86 2.54 20.35
CA VAL A 18 -8.34 1.42 21.12
C VAL A 18 -7.08 0.90 20.44
N ILE A 19 -6.00 0.82 21.20
CA ILE A 19 -4.67 0.40 20.74
C ILE A 19 -4.43 -1.02 21.27
N LYS A 20 -4.18 -1.98 20.36
CA LYS A 20 -3.82 -3.36 20.71
C LYS A 20 -2.39 -3.66 20.21
N PRO A 21 -1.35 -3.48 21.03
CA PRO A 21 0.01 -3.83 20.65
C PRO A 21 0.17 -5.35 20.46
N SER A 22 1.17 -5.75 19.67
CA SER A 22 1.50 -7.16 19.51
C SER A 22 2.17 -7.72 20.76
N GLU A 23 1.68 -8.87 21.22
CA GLU A 23 2.26 -9.66 22.31
C GLU A 23 3.64 -10.25 21.97
N VAL A 24 4.00 -10.30 20.68
CA VAL A 24 5.29 -10.81 20.20
C VAL A 24 6.43 -9.79 20.41
N ALA A 25 6.09 -8.51 20.66
CA ALA A 25 7.04 -7.46 21.02
C ALA A 25 6.73 -6.90 22.43
N PRO A 26 6.86 -7.73 23.50
CA PRO A 26 6.32 -7.44 24.83
C PRO A 26 6.87 -6.15 25.43
N HIS A 27 8.18 -5.90 25.32
CA HIS A 27 8.79 -4.68 25.87
C HIS A 27 8.26 -3.40 25.22
N THR A 28 7.95 -3.44 23.91
CA THR A 28 7.31 -2.29 23.24
C THR A 28 5.85 -2.15 23.66
N ALA A 29 5.13 -3.27 23.83
CA ALA A 29 3.75 -3.26 24.31
C ALA A 29 3.65 -2.66 25.73
N GLU A 30 4.50 -3.10 26.65
CA GLU A 30 4.61 -2.58 28.02
C GLU A 30 4.92 -1.09 28.03
N LEU A 31 5.90 -0.65 27.23
CA LEU A 31 6.26 0.76 27.13
C LEU A 31 5.10 1.61 26.59
N LEU A 32 4.37 1.12 25.58
CA LEU A 32 3.20 1.82 25.06
C LEU A 32 2.08 1.91 26.11
N GLN A 33 1.84 0.82 26.86
CA GLN A 33 0.85 0.80 27.93
C GLN A 33 1.20 1.77 29.06
N GLU A 34 2.49 1.92 29.37
CA GLU A 34 2.97 2.87 30.37
C GLU A 34 2.91 4.33 29.90
N LEU A 35 3.33 4.61 28.67
CA LEU A 35 3.53 5.98 28.20
C LEU A 35 2.27 6.63 27.65
N ILE A 36 1.44 5.91 26.89
CA ILE A 36 0.26 6.51 26.25
C ILE A 36 -0.65 7.27 27.25
N PRO A 37 -1.01 6.71 28.43
CA PRO A 37 -1.87 7.39 29.40
C PRO A 37 -1.23 8.64 30.05
N LYS A 38 0.10 8.81 29.96
CA LYS A 38 0.81 9.98 30.51
C LYS A 38 0.75 11.20 29.58
N TYR A 39 0.53 10.99 28.29
CA TYR A 39 0.60 12.04 27.26
C TYR A 39 -0.71 12.25 26.51
N LEU A 40 -1.55 11.21 26.40
CA LEU A 40 -2.83 11.26 25.69
C LEU A 40 -4.00 11.12 26.67
N ASP A 41 -5.16 11.60 26.24
CA ASP A 41 -6.41 11.47 26.98
C ASP A 41 -6.73 9.99 27.29
N GLN A 42 -6.91 9.69 28.58
CA GLN A 42 -7.07 8.32 29.07
C GLN A 42 -8.46 7.73 28.79
N GLU A 43 -9.45 8.57 28.53
CA GLU A 43 -10.79 8.12 28.15
C GLU A 43 -10.83 7.79 26.65
N PHE A 44 -10.14 8.57 25.82
CA PHE A 44 -10.19 8.47 24.36
C PHE A 44 -9.15 7.52 23.75
N TYR A 45 -7.99 7.33 24.39
CA TYR A 45 -6.87 6.58 23.82
C TYR A 45 -6.38 5.50 24.78
N LYS A 46 -6.98 4.30 24.68
CA LYS A 46 -6.73 3.19 25.61
C LYS A 46 -5.86 2.12 24.99
N VAL A 47 -4.88 1.62 25.76
CA VAL A 47 -4.02 0.49 25.36
C VAL A 47 -4.49 -0.78 26.04
N TYR A 48 -4.80 -1.81 25.25
CA TYR A 48 -5.12 -3.15 25.75
C TYR A 48 -4.08 -4.15 25.26
N CYS A 49 -3.28 -4.65 26.19
CA CYS A 49 -2.32 -5.72 25.94
C CYS A 49 -2.99 -7.09 26.12
N GLY A 50 -2.56 -8.08 25.34
CA GLY A 50 -3.10 -9.44 25.38
C GLY A 50 -2.73 -10.23 24.14
N GLY A 51 -2.97 -11.54 24.15
CA GLY A 51 -2.74 -12.43 23.04
C GLY A 51 -3.99 -12.66 22.20
N ILE A 52 -4.15 -13.89 21.72
CA ILE A 52 -5.28 -14.32 20.88
C ILE A 52 -6.64 -14.24 21.63
N PRO A 53 -6.78 -14.71 22.90
CA PRO A 53 -8.07 -14.67 23.58
C PRO A 53 -8.59 -13.24 23.78
N GLU A 54 -7.73 -12.32 24.21
CA GLU A 54 -8.08 -10.93 24.43
C GLU A 54 -8.40 -10.22 23.12
N THR A 55 -7.65 -10.50 22.05
CA THR A 55 -7.93 -9.94 20.72
C THR A 55 -9.27 -10.43 20.18
N THR A 56 -9.61 -11.70 20.43
CA THR A 56 -10.88 -12.30 19.99
C THR A 56 -12.06 -11.66 20.72
N SER A 57 -11.96 -11.49 22.04
CA SER A 57 -12.99 -10.79 22.82
C SER A 57 -13.12 -9.31 22.43
N LEU A 58 -11.99 -8.64 22.14
CA LEU A 58 -11.99 -7.25 21.67
C LEU A 58 -12.74 -7.11 20.34
N LEU A 59 -12.54 -8.05 19.39
CA LEU A 59 -13.19 -8.06 18.08
C LEU A 59 -14.69 -8.39 18.12
N GLU A 60 -15.25 -8.79 19.26
CA GLU A 60 -16.70 -8.91 19.45
C GLU A 60 -17.37 -7.55 19.65
N GLN A 61 -16.61 -6.56 20.13
CA GLN A 61 -17.09 -5.20 20.35
C GLN A 61 -17.34 -4.46 19.03
N ARG A 62 -18.20 -3.46 19.06
CA ARG A 62 -18.52 -2.64 17.89
C ARG A 62 -17.54 -1.48 17.76
N PHE A 63 -16.86 -1.42 16.62
CA PHE A 63 -16.02 -0.28 16.21
C PHE A 63 -16.57 0.35 14.93
N ASP A 64 -16.34 1.65 14.77
CA ASP A 64 -16.66 2.35 13.51
C ASP A 64 -15.60 2.12 12.43
N TYR A 65 -14.40 1.69 12.83
CA TYR A 65 -13.31 1.34 11.92
C TYR A 65 -12.33 0.36 12.60
N ILE A 66 -11.77 -0.61 11.86
CA ILE A 66 -10.69 -1.48 12.35
C ILE A 66 -9.47 -1.37 11.44
N PHE A 67 -8.33 -1.01 12.01
CA PHE A 67 -7.03 -1.00 11.33
C PHE A 67 -6.17 -2.15 11.83
N TYR A 68 -5.65 -2.98 10.92
CA TYR A 68 -4.82 -4.13 11.25
C TYR A 68 -3.57 -4.19 10.38
N THR A 69 -2.45 -4.52 11.00
CA THR A 69 -1.20 -4.87 10.31
C THR A 69 -0.72 -6.24 10.76
N GLY A 70 -0.47 -7.15 9.82
CA GLY A 70 0.08 -8.47 10.12
C GLY A 70 -0.04 -9.46 8.96
N ASN A 71 -0.32 -10.73 9.25
CA ASN A 71 -0.41 -11.76 8.20
C ASN A 71 -1.82 -11.91 7.61
N CYS A 72 -1.89 -12.50 6.42
CA CYS A 72 -3.13 -12.71 5.66
C CYS A 72 -4.15 -13.61 6.38
N GLN A 73 -3.68 -14.65 7.08
CA GLN A 73 -4.56 -15.58 7.80
C GLN A 73 -5.37 -14.85 8.89
N VAL A 74 -4.69 -14.04 9.70
CA VAL A 74 -5.34 -13.26 10.77
C VAL A 74 -6.13 -12.08 10.19
N GLY A 75 -5.69 -11.47 9.08
CA GLY A 75 -6.47 -10.45 8.38
C GLY A 75 -7.86 -10.93 7.97
N LYS A 76 -7.98 -12.19 7.51
CA LYS A 76 -9.29 -12.82 7.20
C LYS A 76 -10.16 -13.00 8.44
N ILE A 77 -9.57 -13.35 9.59
CA ILE A 77 -10.29 -13.49 10.87
C ILE A 77 -10.85 -12.13 11.30
N ILE A 78 -10.02 -11.08 11.23
CA ILE A 78 -10.41 -9.71 11.59
C ILE A 78 -11.53 -9.21 10.68
N HIS A 79 -11.40 -9.40 9.36
CA HIS A 79 -12.44 -9.00 8.42
C HIS A 79 -13.77 -9.74 8.68
N THR A 80 -13.70 -11.03 9.03
CA THR A 80 -14.88 -11.83 9.40
C THR A 80 -15.55 -11.29 10.66
N ALA A 81 -14.78 -10.88 11.67
CA ALA A 81 -15.31 -10.26 12.87
C ALA A 81 -15.95 -8.89 12.57
N ALA A 82 -15.28 -8.06 11.77
CA ALA A 82 -15.77 -6.74 11.36
C ALA A 82 -17.11 -6.82 10.60
N ALA A 83 -17.29 -7.86 9.78
CA ALA A 83 -18.53 -8.09 9.02
C ALA A 83 -19.78 -8.21 9.91
N LYS A 84 -19.66 -8.68 11.16
CA LYS A 84 -20.78 -8.78 12.11
C LYS A 84 -21.43 -7.43 12.41
N HIS A 85 -20.64 -6.35 12.35
CA HIS A 85 -21.07 -4.98 12.63
C HIS A 85 -21.06 -4.07 11.38
N LEU A 86 -20.78 -4.64 10.20
CA LEU A 86 -20.53 -3.90 8.96
C LEU A 86 -19.42 -2.84 9.12
N THR A 87 -18.43 -3.13 9.96
CA THR A 87 -17.33 -2.22 10.25
C THR A 87 -16.34 -2.21 9.08
N PRO A 88 -16.02 -1.04 8.50
CA PRO A 88 -14.96 -0.93 7.50
C PRO A 88 -13.59 -1.28 8.09
N VAL A 89 -12.70 -1.80 7.24
CA VAL A 89 -11.35 -2.24 7.64
C VAL A 89 -10.26 -1.68 6.73
N THR A 90 -9.10 -1.41 7.32
CA THR A 90 -7.82 -1.38 6.60
C THR A 90 -7.01 -2.59 7.05
N LEU A 91 -6.55 -3.39 6.09
CA LEU A 91 -5.74 -4.59 6.32
C LEU A 91 -4.40 -4.41 5.61
N GLU A 92 -3.35 -4.12 6.37
CA GLU A 92 -1.97 -4.06 5.91
C GLU A 92 -1.32 -5.44 6.08
N MET A 93 -1.21 -6.21 5.01
CA MET A 93 -0.76 -7.60 5.07
C MET A 93 0.56 -7.81 4.31
N GLY A 94 1.15 -8.99 4.49
CA GLY A 94 2.42 -9.36 3.86
C GLY A 94 2.26 -9.95 2.45
N GLY A 95 3.36 -10.53 1.99
CA GLY A 95 3.45 -11.19 0.69
C GLY A 95 4.89 -11.28 0.23
N LYS A 96 5.13 -12.01 -0.86
CA LYS A 96 6.49 -12.16 -1.39
C LYS A 96 6.80 -11.00 -2.35
N CYS A 97 7.45 -9.95 -1.86
CA CYS A 97 7.80 -8.78 -2.68
C CYS A 97 8.92 -9.10 -3.69
N PRO A 98 8.64 -9.18 -5.00
CA PRO A 98 9.65 -9.52 -6.01
C PRO A 98 10.59 -8.35 -6.29
N VAL A 99 11.82 -8.70 -6.65
CA VAL A 99 12.77 -7.79 -7.31
C VAL A 99 13.08 -8.31 -8.70
N PHE A 100 12.84 -7.53 -9.74
CA PHE A 100 13.41 -7.82 -11.06
C PHE A 100 14.65 -6.96 -11.30
N ILE A 101 15.75 -7.59 -11.71
CA ILE A 101 16.99 -6.91 -12.09
C ILE A 101 17.22 -7.11 -13.58
N ASP A 102 17.06 -6.03 -14.33
CA ASP A 102 17.27 -5.98 -15.77
C ASP A 102 18.77 -5.89 -16.11
N GLN A 103 19.15 -6.35 -17.30
CA GLN A 103 20.54 -6.34 -17.78
C GLN A 103 21.13 -4.93 -17.92
N THR A 104 20.26 -3.92 -18.04
CA THR A 104 20.64 -2.52 -18.17
C THR A 104 21.02 -1.86 -16.84
N ALA A 105 20.85 -2.56 -15.71
CA ALA A 105 21.10 -2.02 -14.38
C ALA A 105 22.57 -2.20 -13.95
N ASP A 106 23.09 -1.24 -13.19
CA ASP A 106 24.36 -1.38 -12.48
C ASP A 106 24.19 -2.33 -11.29
N VAL A 107 24.58 -3.59 -11.49
CA VAL A 107 24.36 -4.67 -10.52
C VAL A 107 25.01 -4.40 -9.16
N GLU A 108 26.12 -3.66 -9.09
CA GLU A 108 26.76 -3.35 -7.81
C GLU A 108 25.92 -2.35 -6.99
N MET A 109 25.43 -1.30 -7.65
CA MET A 109 24.50 -0.36 -7.04
C MET A 109 23.18 -1.03 -6.64
N VAL A 110 22.66 -1.92 -7.51
CA VAL A 110 21.46 -2.72 -7.22
C VAL A 110 21.68 -3.59 -5.99
N ALA A 111 22.81 -4.30 -5.91
CA ALA A 111 23.13 -5.17 -4.78
C ALA A 111 23.11 -4.40 -3.45
N ARG A 112 23.67 -3.18 -3.40
CA ARG A 112 23.56 -2.33 -2.21
C ARG A 112 22.10 -2.03 -1.86
N ARG A 113 21.30 -1.55 -2.80
CA ARG A 113 19.90 -1.15 -2.51
C ARG A 113 19.02 -2.33 -2.12
N VAL A 114 19.20 -3.48 -2.76
CA VAL A 114 18.44 -4.71 -2.45
C VAL A 114 18.88 -5.30 -1.10
N LEU A 115 20.18 -5.36 -0.81
CA LEU A 115 20.66 -5.85 0.47
C LEU A 115 20.25 -4.95 1.63
N PHE A 116 20.24 -3.63 1.44
CA PHE A 116 19.72 -2.71 2.46
C PHE A 116 18.27 -3.06 2.78
N GLY A 117 17.43 -3.20 1.74
CA GLY A 117 16.04 -3.59 1.89
C GLY A 117 15.86 -4.96 2.55
N ARG A 118 16.71 -5.93 2.20
CA ARG A 118 16.61 -7.30 2.70
C ARG A 118 17.10 -7.47 4.13
N LEU A 119 18.17 -6.78 4.50
CA LEU A 119 18.87 -7.04 5.76
C LEU A 119 18.46 -6.06 6.87
N LEU A 120 17.74 -4.98 6.53
CA LEU A 120 17.05 -4.16 7.52
C LEU A 120 16.17 -5.04 8.42
N ASN A 121 16.33 -4.91 9.74
CA ASN A 121 15.62 -5.71 10.74
C ASN A 121 15.76 -7.25 10.54
N ALA A 122 16.91 -7.70 10.02
CA ALA A 122 17.15 -9.09 9.63
C ALA A 122 16.07 -9.64 8.66
N GLY A 123 15.54 -8.78 7.78
CA GLY A 123 14.54 -9.13 6.77
C GLY A 123 13.12 -9.36 7.29
N GLN A 124 12.87 -9.03 8.56
CA GLN A 124 11.55 -9.06 9.17
C GLN A 124 10.78 -7.76 8.84
N SER A 125 10.44 -7.60 7.56
CA SER A 125 9.67 -6.46 7.04
C SER A 125 8.76 -6.93 5.90
N CYS A 126 7.49 -6.48 5.90
CA CYS A 126 6.49 -6.86 4.90
C CYS A 126 6.80 -6.32 3.49
N ILE A 127 7.63 -5.29 3.41
CA ILE A 127 8.11 -4.69 2.16
C ILE A 127 9.58 -5.05 1.86
N ALA A 128 10.19 -5.96 2.63
CA ALA A 128 11.54 -6.41 2.29
C ALA A 128 11.53 -7.09 0.90
N PRO A 129 12.56 -6.87 0.06
CA PRO A 129 12.86 -7.76 -1.06
C PRO A 129 12.80 -9.21 -0.60
N ASP A 130 11.88 -9.99 -1.15
CA ASP A 130 11.67 -11.37 -0.71
C ASP A 130 12.38 -12.36 -1.63
N TYR A 131 12.45 -12.08 -2.94
CA TYR A 131 13.22 -12.85 -3.91
C TYR A 131 13.64 -12.00 -5.11
N ILE A 132 14.71 -12.43 -5.80
CA ILE A 132 15.19 -11.81 -7.03
C ILE A 132 14.80 -12.64 -8.25
N LEU A 133 14.47 -11.95 -9.33
CA LEU A 133 14.29 -12.44 -10.69
C LEU A 133 15.33 -11.75 -11.58
N CYS A 134 16.22 -12.52 -12.20
CA CYS A 134 17.21 -11.98 -13.14
C CYS A 134 17.76 -13.08 -14.06
N ASP A 135 18.59 -12.74 -15.03
CA ASP A 135 19.35 -13.74 -15.79
C ASP A 135 20.57 -14.29 -14.99
N LYS A 136 21.21 -15.32 -15.55
CA LYS A 136 22.34 -16.02 -14.91
C LYS A 136 23.60 -15.16 -14.74
N LEU A 137 23.89 -14.26 -15.67
CA LEU A 137 25.05 -13.38 -15.59
C LEU A 137 24.85 -12.33 -14.49
N THR A 138 23.64 -11.80 -14.39
CA THR A 138 23.22 -10.85 -13.35
C THR A 138 23.27 -11.50 -11.97
N GLU A 139 22.82 -12.75 -11.82
CA GLU A 139 22.95 -13.53 -10.57
C GLU A 139 24.42 -13.59 -10.11
N GLN A 140 25.34 -13.99 -10.99
CA GLN A 140 26.75 -14.13 -10.65
C GLN A 140 27.37 -12.80 -10.19
N LYS A 141 27.07 -11.71 -10.90
CA LYS A 141 27.52 -10.36 -10.53
C LYS A 141 26.93 -9.92 -9.19
N PHE A 142 25.64 -10.17 -8.97
CA PHE A 142 24.93 -9.83 -7.74
C PHE A 142 25.53 -10.56 -6.53
N VAL A 143 25.72 -11.88 -6.62
CA VAL A 143 26.31 -12.68 -5.55
C VAL A 143 27.72 -12.17 -5.20
N SER A 144 28.55 -11.89 -6.21
CA SER A 144 29.89 -11.36 -6.00
C SER A 144 29.89 -9.99 -5.28
N ALA A 145 29.04 -9.06 -5.72
CA ALA A 145 28.88 -7.75 -5.08
C ALA A 145 28.33 -7.88 -3.67
N ALA A 146 27.30 -8.72 -3.48
CA ALA A 146 26.63 -8.91 -2.21
C ALA A 146 27.58 -9.41 -1.12
N LYS A 147 28.48 -10.35 -1.45
CA LYS A 147 29.49 -10.84 -0.51
C LYS A 147 30.39 -9.71 0.03
N LYS A 148 30.79 -8.78 -0.84
CA LYS A 148 31.62 -7.63 -0.44
C LYS A 148 30.84 -6.65 0.44
N ILE A 149 29.60 -6.35 0.05
CA ILE A 149 28.74 -5.38 0.74
C ILE A 149 28.35 -5.87 2.14
N ILE A 150 27.97 -7.14 2.28
CA ILE A 150 27.63 -7.74 3.59
C ILE A 150 28.82 -7.61 4.54
N LYS A 151 30.03 -7.94 4.06
CA LYS A 151 31.26 -7.81 4.83
C LYS A 151 31.60 -6.37 5.19
N GLU A 152 31.37 -5.42 4.27
CA GLU A 152 31.56 -4.00 4.53
C GLU A 152 30.64 -3.49 5.65
N TRP A 153 29.37 -3.88 5.65
CA TRP A 153 28.38 -3.37 6.59
C TRP A 153 28.42 -4.03 7.96
N TYR A 154 28.67 -5.34 7.99
CA TYR A 154 28.53 -6.14 9.22
C TYR A 154 29.84 -6.77 9.68
N GLY A 155 30.95 -6.52 8.99
CA GLY A 155 32.27 -7.09 9.29
C GLY A 155 32.42 -8.54 8.80
N GLU A 156 33.48 -9.22 9.26
CA GLU A 156 33.73 -10.62 8.90
C GLU A 156 32.66 -11.58 9.45
N ASN A 157 32.09 -11.24 10.60
CA ASN A 157 31.05 -12.02 11.26
C ASN A 157 29.88 -11.11 11.62
N ALA A 158 28.78 -11.22 10.84
CA ALA A 158 27.60 -10.39 11.06
C ALA A 158 26.93 -10.63 12.43
N LYS A 159 27.21 -11.76 13.10
CA LYS A 159 26.73 -12.03 14.45
C LYS A 159 27.23 -11.00 15.46
N ASP A 160 28.47 -10.56 15.30
CA ASP A 160 29.13 -9.63 16.23
C ASP A 160 28.80 -8.15 15.92
N SER A 161 28.08 -7.90 14.82
CA SER A 161 27.73 -6.54 14.41
C SER A 161 26.60 -5.98 15.27
N PRO A 162 26.77 -4.79 15.88
CA PRO A 162 25.70 -4.13 16.64
C PRO A 162 24.57 -3.63 15.73
N CYS A 163 24.80 -3.56 14.41
CA CYS A 163 23.84 -3.09 13.42
C CYS A 163 22.97 -4.21 12.84
N TYR A 164 23.16 -5.46 13.28
CA TYR A 164 22.44 -6.62 12.74
C TYR A 164 21.39 -7.15 13.72
N GLY A 165 20.14 -7.24 13.25
CA GLY A 165 19.00 -7.68 14.07
C GLY A 165 19.02 -9.17 14.42
N ARG A 166 18.12 -9.58 15.31
CA ARG A 166 17.83 -10.98 15.65
C ARG A 166 16.41 -11.36 15.24
N ILE A 167 16.19 -12.65 15.02
CA ILE A 167 14.85 -13.15 14.76
C ILE A 167 14.02 -13.01 16.03
N ILE A 168 12.77 -12.58 15.88
CA ILE A 168 11.93 -12.14 17.00
C ILE A 168 11.69 -13.20 18.08
N ASN A 169 11.66 -14.49 17.71
CA ASN A 169 11.54 -15.62 18.64
C ASN A 169 11.95 -16.96 17.99
N GLU A 170 12.04 -18.01 18.81
CA GLU A 170 12.39 -19.37 18.39
C GLU A 170 11.44 -19.96 17.33
N ARG A 171 10.13 -19.66 17.41
CA ARG A 171 9.16 -20.14 16.43
C ARG A 171 9.48 -19.62 15.03
N HIS A 172 9.74 -18.32 14.90
CA HIS A 172 10.10 -17.73 13.62
C HIS A 172 11.50 -18.18 13.17
N PHE A 173 12.44 -18.33 14.10
CA PHE A 173 13.78 -18.86 13.82
C PHE A 173 13.71 -20.24 13.18
N ASN A 174 13.04 -21.19 13.84
CA ASN A 174 12.92 -22.56 13.37
C ASN A 174 12.20 -22.66 12.02
N ARG A 175 11.16 -21.83 11.80
CA ARG A 175 10.49 -21.75 10.50
C ARG A 175 11.45 -21.30 9.40
N ILE A 176 12.22 -20.25 9.63
CA ILE A 176 13.14 -19.68 8.63
C ILE A 176 14.25 -20.68 8.30
N ILE A 177 14.85 -21.33 9.30
CA ILE A 177 15.89 -22.36 9.08
C ILE A 177 15.35 -23.54 8.28
N LYS A 178 14.12 -23.99 8.56
CA LYS A 178 13.49 -25.06 7.78
C LYS A 178 13.36 -24.72 6.29
N LEU A 179 13.23 -23.43 5.93
CA LEU A 179 13.19 -23.02 4.52
C LEU A 179 14.52 -23.23 3.78
N LEU A 180 15.65 -23.35 4.50
CA LEU A 180 16.97 -23.60 3.90
C LEU A 180 17.22 -25.08 3.58
N GLU A 181 16.36 -26.00 4.02
CA GLU A 181 16.51 -27.42 3.73
C GLU A 181 16.49 -27.68 2.21
N GLY A 182 17.54 -28.32 1.69
CA GLY A 182 17.67 -28.61 0.25
C GLY A 182 18.06 -27.42 -0.63
N ALA A 183 18.31 -26.25 -0.04
CA ALA A 183 18.68 -25.04 -0.75
C ALA A 183 20.18 -25.02 -1.12
N LYS A 184 20.52 -24.49 -2.29
CA LYS A 184 21.91 -24.22 -2.67
C LYS A 184 22.35 -22.85 -2.16
N ILE A 185 23.06 -22.85 -1.04
CA ILE A 185 23.55 -21.64 -0.40
C ILE A 185 24.79 -21.11 -1.13
N ALA A 186 24.71 -19.87 -1.62
CA ALA A 186 25.82 -19.18 -2.28
C ALA A 186 26.62 -18.29 -1.31
N ILE A 187 25.94 -17.70 -0.33
CA ILE A 187 26.52 -16.89 0.75
C ILE A 187 25.79 -17.22 2.05
N GLY A 188 26.53 -17.31 3.15
CA GLY A 188 25.99 -17.43 4.50
C GLY A 188 25.52 -18.84 4.86
N GLY A 189 24.38 -18.93 5.56
CA GLY A 189 23.77 -20.18 6.02
C GLY A 189 24.05 -20.55 7.47
N SER A 190 25.00 -19.87 8.13
CA SER A 190 25.26 -20.10 9.55
C SER A 190 24.11 -19.57 10.41
N HIS A 191 23.88 -20.20 11.55
CA HIS A 191 22.82 -19.79 12.47
C HIS A 191 23.14 -20.23 13.91
N ASP A 192 22.58 -19.51 14.88
CA ASP A 192 22.66 -19.84 16.30
C ASP A 192 21.32 -19.59 16.97
N ILE A 193 20.68 -20.66 17.43
CA ILE A 193 19.37 -20.60 18.09
C ILE A 193 19.43 -19.88 19.43
N ASN A 194 20.55 -19.95 20.16
CA ASN A 194 20.68 -19.32 21.48
C ASN A 194 20.71 -17.79 21.40
N ASP A 195 21.13 -17.26 20.25
CA ASP A 195 21.16 -15.83 19.95
C ASP A 195 20.06 -15.44 18.94
N LEU A 196 19.20 -16.38 18.53
CA LEU A 196 18.20 -16.20 17.47
C LEU A 196 18.81 -15.55 16.20
N TYR A 197 20.05 -15.92 15.91
CA TYR A 197 20.86 -15.35 14.84
C TYR A 197 20.81 -16.22 13.60
N ILE A 198 20.52 -15.61 12.45
CA ILE A 198 20.64 -16.25 11.13
C ILE A 198 21.53 -15.35 10.30
N GLU A 199 22.57 -15.90 9.69
CA GLU A 199 23.51 -15.15 8.85
C GLU A 199 22.81 -14.60 7.59
N PRO A 200 23.18 -13.39 7.08
CA PRO A 200 22.77 -12.93 5.76
C PRO A 200 23.02 -13.99 4.69
N THR A 201 21.95 -14.56 4.14
CA THR A 201 22.02 -15.76 3.30
C THR A 201 21.50 -15.46 1.91
N ILE A 202 22.28 -15.82 0.88
CA ILE A 202 21.82 -15.79 -0.52
C ILE A 202 21.77 -17.21 -1.05
N VAL A 203 20.63 -17.56 -1.66
CA VAL A 203 20.38 -18.89 -2.22
C VAL A 203 20.22 -18.76 -3.73
N THR A 204 20.89 -19.64 -4.48
CA THR A 204 20.79 -19.70 -5.94
C THR A 204 20.18 -21.02 -6.40
N ASP A 205 19.90 -21.14 -7.70
CA ASP A 205 19.32 -22.33 -8.32
C ASP A 205 18.03 -22.83 -7.61
N VAL A 206 17.22 -21.89 -7.08
CA VAL A 206 15.92 -22.25 -6.49
C VAL A 206 14.91 -22.62 -7.58
N THR A 207 14.01 -23.55 -7.26
CA THR A 207 12.88 -23.87 -8.13
C THR A 207 11.63 -23.12 -7.68
N PRO A 208 10.64 -22.90 -8.57
CA PRO A 208 9.40 -22.24 -8.20
C PRO A 208 8.65 -22.95 -7.06
N THR A 209 8.81 -24.27 -6.93
CA THR A 209 8.16 -25.13 -5.94
C THR A 209 8.93 -25.26 -4.62
N HIS A 210 10.18 -24.76 -4.56
CA HIS A 210 10.96 -24.77 -3.33
C HIS A 210 10.25 -23.97 -2.22
N PRO A 211 10.28 -24.39 -0.93
CA PRO A 211 9.62 -23.68 0.17
C PRO A 211 9.95 -22.18 0.25
N LEU A 212 11.22 -21.80 0.04
CA LEU A 212 11.67 -20.40 -0.11
C LEU A 212 10.88 -19.58 -1.14
N MET A 213 10.27 -20.21 -2.12
CA MET A 213 9.46 -19.59 -3.17
C MET A 213 7.95 -19.75 -2.93
N GLN A 214 7.50 -20.42 -1.86
CA GLN A 214 6.08 -20.69 -1.60
C GLN A 214 5.50 -19.82 -0.48
N GLU A 215 6.27 -19.55 0.57
CA GLU A 215 5.84 -18.71 1.70
C GLU A 215 6.67 -17.42 1.82
N GLU A 216 6.11 -16.41 2.49
CA GLU A 216 6.85 -15.18 2.84
C GLU A 216 8.00 -15.51 3.78
N ILE A 217 9.21 -15.09 3.42
CA ILE A 217 10.41 -15.54 4.12
C ILE A 217 10.55 -14.84 5.47
N PHE A 218 10.33 -13.51 5.51
CA PHE A 218 10.37 -12.70 6.74
C PHE A 218 11.60 -12.97 7.63
N GLY A 219 12.78 -12.97 7.03
CA GLY A 219 14.07 -13.35 7.62
C GLY A 219 15.24 -12.95 6.71
N PRO A 220 16.50 -13.28 7.01
CA PRO A 220 17.63 -12.74 6.26
C PRO A 220 18.08 -13.60 5.07
N ILE A 221 17.14 -14.31 4.42
CA ILE A 221 17.43 -15.20 3.28
C ILE A 221 16.93 -14.57 1.98
N LEU A 222 17.77 -14.46 0.95
CA LEU A 222 17.41 -13.90 -0.36
C LEU A 222 17.63 -14.93 -1.47
N PRO A 223 16.58 -15.63 -1.91
CA PRO A 223 16.64 -16.52 -3.06
C PRO A 223 16.68 -15.75 -4.38
N ILE A 224 17.44 -16.28 -5.35
CA ILE A 224 17.54 -15.78 -6.72
C ILE A 224 16.98 -16.83 -7.67
N PHE A 225 15.92 -16.49 -8.39
CA PHE A 225 15.30 -17.32 -9.41
C PHE A 225 15.62 -16.79 -10.82
N ILE A 226 16.17 -17.67 -11.67
CA ILE A 226 16.58 -17.28 -13.01
C ILE A 226 15.38 -17.17 -13.95
N VAL A 227 15.29 -16.05 -14.66
CA VAL A 227 14.31 -15.80 -15.72
C VAL A 227 15.01 -15.24 -16.96
N ASP A 228 14.46 -15.54 -18.13
CA ASP A 228 15.10 -15.17 -19.40
C ASP A 228 15.03 -13.67 -19.69
N ASN A 229 13.92 -13.03 -19.32
CA ASN A 229 13.64 -11.63 -19.64
C ASN A 229 12.50 -11.05 -18.78
N ALA A 230 12.21 -9.77 -19.00
CA ALA A 230 11.16 -9.02 -18.32
C ALA A 230 9.75 -9.65 -18.48
N SER A 231 9.42 -10.19 -19.66
CA SER A 231 8.11 -10.83 -19.89
C SER A 231 7.95 -12.08 -19.03
N SER A 232 8.96 -12.94 -18.99
CA SER A 232 8.97 -14.14 -18.14
C SER A 232 8.90 -13.79 -16.65
N ALA A 233 9.53 -12.69 -16.24
CA ALA A 233 9.44 -12.19 -14.87
C ALA A 233 8.01 -11.73 -14.53
N ILE A 234 7.37 -10.97 -15.42
CA ILE A 234 5.98 -10.52 -15.27
C ILE A 234 5.03 -11.72 -15.17
N ASP A 235 5.16 -12.71 -16.05
CA ASP A 235 4.37 -13.94 -16.01
C ASP A 235 4.55 -14.72 -14.70
N PHE A 236 5.78 -14.76 -14.19
CA PHE A 236 6.09 -15.41 -12.92
C PHE A 236 5.42 -14.70 -11.74
N ILE A 237 5.45 -13.37 -11.73
CA ILE A 237 4.82 -12.53 -10.70
C ILE A 237 3.30 -12.69 -10.75
N ASN A 238 2.69 -12.60 -11.93
CA ASN A 238 1.23 -12.63 -12.10
C ASN A 238 0.59 -13.99 -11.80
N LYS A 239 1.36 -15.09 -11.79
CA LYS A 239 0.89 -16.42 -11.37
C LYS A 239 0.78 -16.57 -9.85
N ARG A 240 1.15 -15.55 -9.08
CA ARG A 240 1.20 -15.56 -7.63
C ARG A 240 0.27 -14.49 -7.06
N GLU A 241 0.09 -14.55 -5.75
CA GLU A 241 -0.65 -13.53 -5.02
C GLU A 241 0.03 -12.16 -5.14
N LYS A 242 -0.80 -11.12 -5.23
CA LYS A 242 -0.33 -9.73 -5.41
C LYS A 242 0.48 -9.28 -4.18
N PRO A 243 1.74 -8.86 -4.34
CA PRO A 243 2.60 -8.49 -3.23
C PRO A 243 2.30 -7.07 -2.73
N LEU A 244 2.75 -6.78 -1.50
CA LEU A 244 2.66 -5.44 -0.93
C LEU A 244 3.56 -4.45 -1.69
N ALA A 245 4.79 -4.87 -2.02
CA ALA A 245 5.73 -4.08 -2.82
C ALA A 245 6.25 -4.87 -4.03
N LEU A 246 6.53 -4.16 -5.13
CA LEU A 246 7.26 -4.68 -6.29
C LEU A 246 8.46 -3.78 -6.59
N TYR A 247 9.62 -4.38 -6.82
CA TYR A 247 10.86 -3.65 -7.08
C TYR A 247 11.38 -3.96 -8.49
N LEU A 248 11.66 -2.91 -9.25
CA LEU A 248 12.24 -3.01 -10.60
C LEU A 248 13.56 -2.25 -10.66
N PHE A 249 14.65 -2.92 -11.03
CA PHE A 249 15.92 -2.27 -11.33
C PHE A 249 16.18 -2.33 -12.83
N SER A 250 16.09 -1.17 -13.50
CA SER A 250 16.30 -1.04 -14.94
C SER A 250 16.52 0.43 -15.32
N THR A 251 17.30 0.68 -16.37
CA THR A 251 17.37 2.00 -17.04
C THR A 251 16.53 2.06 -18.31
N SER A 252 15.93 0.93 -18.74
CA SER A 252 15.07 0.82 -19.92
C SER A 252 13.66 1.33 -19.63
N LYS A 253 13.28 2.42 -20.32
CA LYS A 253 11.91 2.96 -20.26
C LYS A 253 10.86 1.97 -20.75
N THR A 254 11.21 1.12 -21.70
CA THR A 254 10.32 0.05 -22.19
C THR A 254 10.05 -0.96 -21.07
N THR A 255 11.09 -1.38 -20.34
CA THR A 255 10.93 -2.29 -19.20
C THR A 255 10.12 -1.64 -18.08
N HIS A 256 10.30 -0.34 -17.82
CA HIS A 256 9.47 0.40 -16.86
C HIS A 256 7.99 0.35 -17.24
N ALA A 257 7.66 0.68 -18.50
CA ALA A 257 6.29 0.67 -18.98
C ALA A 257 5.65 -0.72 -18.87
N LEU A 258 6.38 -1.77 -19.25
CA LEU A 258 5.89 -3.15 -19.16
C LEU A 258 5.48 -3.54 -17.74
N PHE A 259 6.34 -3.29 -16.75
CA PHE A 259 6.02 -3.65 -15.36
C PHE A 259 4.89 -2.80 -14.79
N LEU A 260 4.86 -1.49 -15.09
CA LEU A 260 3.80 -0.59 -14.64
C LEU A 260 2.42 -0.97 -15.21
N GLU A 261 2.37 -1.47 -16.44
CA GLU A 261 1.11 -1.83 -17.12
C GLU A 261 0.65 -3.25 -16.81
N TYR A 262 1.58 -4.21 -16.72
CA TYR A 262 1.25 -5.64 -16.71
C TYR A 262 1.46 -6.32 -15.36
N THR A 263 1.68 -5.60 -14.26
CA THR A 263 1.73 -6.18 -12.90
C THR A 263 0.76 -5.48 -11.95
N SER A 264 0.45 -6.12 -10.82
CA SER A 264 -0.38 -5.55 -9.76
C SER A 264 0.27 -5.81 -8.40
N SER A 265 0.52 -4.73 -7.65
CA SER A 265 1.10 -4.72 -6.31
C SER A 265 0.52 -3.55 -5.52
N GLY A 266 0.73 -3.52 -4.20
CA GLY A 266 0.32 -2.38 -3.37
C GLY A 266 1.06 -1.11 -3.76
N ASN A 267 2.38 -1.19 -3.76
CA ASN A 267 3.27 -0.12 -4.25
C ASN A 267 4.38 -0.70 -5.14
N MET A 268 4.90 0.13 -6.04
CA MET A 268 6.02 -0.23 -6.91
C MET A 268 7.11 0.83 -6.84
N LEU A 269 8.36 0.40 -6.88
CA LEU A 269 9.53 1.28 -6.93
C LEU A 269 10.43 0.86 -8.06
N ILE A 270 10.96 1.86 -8.75
CA ILE A 270 11.93 1.70 -9.79
C ILE A 270 13.28 2.21 -9.26
N ASN A 271 14.29 1.36 -9.34
CA ASN A 271 15.68 1.59 -8.96
C ASN A 271 15.95 1.83 -7.47
N ASP A 272 15.03 1.49 -6.56
CA ASP A 272 15.30 1.49 -5.12
C ASP A 272 14.42 0.49 -4.36
N THR A 273 14.69 0.29 -3.07
CA THR A 273 13.83 -0.50 -2.18
C THR A 273 13.41 0.31 -0.96
N LEU A 274 12.28 -0.05 -0.32
CA LEU A 274 11.74 0.55 0.90
C LEU A 274 11.32 2.03 0.85
N MET A 275 11.99 2.89 0.08
CA MET A 275 11.90 4.36 0.22
C MET A 275 10.50 4.95 0.02
N HIS A 276 9.64 4.30 -0.76
CA HIS A 276 8.22 4.66 -0.91
C HIS A 276 7.49 4.78 0.43
N PHE A 277 7.85 3.98 1.43
CA PHE A 277 7.28 4.03 2.78
C PHE A 277 7.54 5.37 3.50
N SER A 278 8.56 6.12 3.08
CA SER A 278 8.90 7.43 3.66
C SER A 278 8.21 8.60 2.93
N CYS A 279 7.48 8.34 1.85
CA CYS A 279 6.83 9.36 1.05
C CYS A 279 5.37 9.53 1.48
N ASP A 280 5.06 10.64 2.15
CA ASP A 280 3.72 10.95 2.68
C ASP A 280 2.70 11.39 1.62
N THR A 281 3.16 11.63 0.38
CA THR A 281 2.33 12.05 -0.76
C THR A 281 1.79 10.89 -1.60
N ILE A 282 2.14 9.65 -1.27
CA ILE A 282 1.58 8.45 -1.88
C ILE A 282 0.89 7.58 -0.82
N PRO A 283 -0.20 6.88 -1.17
CA PRO A 283 -0.81 5.94 -0.23
C PRO A 283 0.09 4.72 -0.07
N PHE A 284 0.31 4.31 1.17
CA PHE A 284 0.88 3.02 1.51
C PHE A 284 -0.27 2.04 1.79
N GLY A 285 -0.31 0.91 1.08
CA GLY A 285 -1.35 -0.09 1.27
C GLY A 285 -1.22 -1.26 0.29
N GLY A 286 -1.83 -2.39 0.66
CA GLY A 286 -1.83 -3.61 -0.17
C GLY A 286 -2.99 -3.71 -1.16
N VAL A 287 -2.97 -4.77 -1.97
CA VAL A 287 -4.06 -5.13 -2.89
C VAL A 287 -4.24 -6.65 -2.93
N GLY A 288 -5.48 -7.14 -2.81
CA GLY A 288 -5.74 -8.57 -2.76
C GLY A 288 -5.20 -9.18 -1.46
N ASN A 289 -4.39 -10.25 -1.55
CA ASN A 289 -3.86 -10.93 -0.37
C ASN A 289 -2.84 -10.11 0.44
N SER A 290 -2.23 -9.08 -0.16
CA SER A 290 -1.36 -8.14 0.56
C SER A 290 -2.11 -7.04 1.29
N GLY A 291 -3.41 -6.85 1.04
CA GLY A 291 -4.19 -5.89 1.80
C GLY A 291 -5.38 -5.27 1.10
N MET A 292 -6.04 -4.40 1.85
CA MET A 292 -7.04 -3.45 1.36
C MET A 292 -7.04 -2.18 2.22
N GLY A 293 -7.36 -1.05 1.60
CA GLY A 293 -7.21 0.27 2.20
C GLY A 293 -5.84 0.88 1.87
N GLY A 294 -5.60 2.08 2.38
CA GLY A 294 -4.31 2.74 2.25
C GLY A 294 -4.22 3.93 3.19
N TYR A 295 -3.03 4.16 3.73
CA TYR A 295 -2.77 5.22 4.70
C TYR A 295 -1.43 5.91 4.41
N HIS A 296 -0.92 6.67 5.38
CA HIS A 296 0.16 7.66 5.33
C HIS A 296 -0.32 9.06 4.94
N GLY A 297 0.30 10.07 5.58
CA GLY A 297 -0.02 11.48 5.36
C GLY A 297 -1.52 11.77 5.38
N LYS A 298 -1.98 12.46 4.33
CA LYS A 298 -3.40 12.78 4.11
C LYS A 298 -4.29 11.53 3.96
N TYR A 299 -3.76 10.45 3.38
CA TYR A 299 -4.53 9.22 3.18
C TYR A 299 -4.92 8.57 4.51
N THR A 300 -4.10 8.71 5.57
CA THR A 300 -4.51 8.26 6.91
C THR A 300 -5.72 9.04 7.44
N PHE A 301 -5.73 10.36 7.27
CA PHE A 301 -6.86 11.21 7.66
C PHE A 301 -8.13 10.82 6.90
N ASP A 302 -8.02 10.64 5.58
CA ASP A 302 -9.13 10.23 4.72
C ASP A 302 -9.66 8.84 5.11
N THR A 303 -8.76 7.89 5.42
CA THR A 303 -9.11 6.51 5.82
C THR A 303 -9.90 6.46 7.12
N PHE A 304 -9.61 7.36 8.07
CA PHE A 304 -10.33 7.44 9.34
C PHE A 304 -11.44 8.51 9.35
N SER A 305 -11.82 9.03 8.18
CA SER A 305 -12.89 10.02 8.03
C SER A 305 -14.01 9.50 7.11
N HIS A 306 -15.22 10.02 7.30
CA HIS A 306 -16.31 9.82 6.33
C HIS A 306 -16.54 11.08 5.48
N PRO A 307 -16.24 11.07 4.16
CA PRO A 307 -16.50 12.19 3.29
C PRO A 307 -18.01 12.35 3.02
N LYS A 308 -18.68 13.11 3.88
CA LYS A 308 -20.14 13.33 3.81
C LYS A 308 -20.52 14.22 2.63
N GLY A 309 -21.14 13.64 1.60
CA GLY A 309 -21.71 14.40 0.49
C GLY A 309 -22.92 15.25 0.93
N THR A 310 -22.84 16.56 0.76
CA THR A 310 -23.93 17.49 1.13
C THR A 310 -24.28 18.42 -0.02
N ILE A 311 -25.58 18.60 -0.28
CA ILE A 311 -26.11 19.60 -1.22
C ILE A 311 -27.13 20.45 -0.47
N ILE A 312 -26.94 21.76 -0.47
CA ILE A 312 -27.91 22.73 0.05
C ILE A 312 -28.58 23.40 -1.14
N LYS A 313 -29.85 23.07 -1.39
CA LYS A 313 -30.65 23.75 -2.42
C LYS A 313 -31.37 24.96 -1.81
N LYS A 314 -31.47 26.03 -2.59
CA LYS A 314 -32.35 27.15 -2.25
C LYS A 314 -33.82 26.74 -2.43
N LEU A 315 -34.67 27.26 -1.56
CA LEU A 315 -36.13 27.17 -1.68
C LEU A 315 -36.63 28.40 -2.45
N ASP A 316 -36.54 28.35 -3.77
CA ASP A 316 -36.96 29.45 -4.64
C ASP A 316 -37.75 28.96 -5.87
N LYS A 317 -38.59 29.86 -6.39
CA LYS A 317 -39.50 29.55 -7.50
C LYS A 317 -38.78 29.24 -8.82
N VAL A 318 -37.56 29.76 -9.01
CA VAL A 318 -36.77 29.52 -10.22
C VAL A 318 -36.20 28.11 -10.21
N GLY A 319 -35.65 27.68 -9.07
CA GLY A 319 -35.22 26.29 -8.86
C GLY A 319 -36.37 25.29 -9.02
N GLU A 320 -37.59 25.66 -8.64
CA GLU A 320 -38.75 24.81 -8.80
C GLU A 320 -39.26 24.74 -10.25
N LEU A 321 -39.13 25.83 -11.02
CA LEU A 321 -39.42 25.84 -12.45
C LEU A 321 -38.52 24.84 -13.21
N ILE A 322 -37.24 24.73 -12.84
CA ILE A 322 -36.31 23.75 -13.41
C ILE A 322 -36.69 22.31 -12.99
N ASN A 323 -37.23 22.14 -11.79
CA ASN A 323 -37.67 20.84 -11.28
C ASN A 323 -38.93 20.31 -12.00
N ILE A 324 -39.63 21.10 -12.82
CA ILE A 324 -40.82 20.66 -13.58
C ILE A 324 -40.52 19.45 -14.49
N LEU A 325 -39.27 19.33 -14.95
CA LEU A 325 -38.86 18.22 -15.82
C LEU A 325 -38.82 16.87 -15.11
N ARG A 326 -38.52 16.84 -13.81
CA ARG A 326 -38.44 15.59 -13.02
C ARG A 326 -39.78 15.19 -12.39
N VAL A 327 -40.78 16.07 -12.37
CA VAL A 327 -42.08 15.78 -11.75
C VAL A 327 -43.07 15.19 -12.78
N PRO A 328 -43.96 14.28 -12.37
CA PRO A 328 -45.05 13.77 -13.20
C PRO A 328 -45.99 14.88 -13.72
N PRO A 329 -46.73 14.64 -14.82
CA PRO A 329 -46.69 13.45 -15.67
C PRO A 329 -45.42 13.39 -16.52
N TYR A 330 -44.91 12.18 -16.74
CA TYR A 330 -43.76 11.94 -17.62
C TYR A 330 -44.25 11.85 -19.05
N THR A 331 -43.80 12.78 -19.90
CA THR A 331 -44.15 12.84 -21.31
C THR A 331 -42.89 12.66 -22.16
N ASP A 332 -43.05 12.19 -23.39
CA ASP A 332 -41.93 12.06 -24.34
C ASP A 332 -41.19 13.38 -24.55
N GLN A 333 -41.89 14.52 -24.44
CA GLN A 333 -41.28 15.84 -24.49
C GLN A 333 -40.33 16.10 -23.31
N LYS A 334 -40.74 15.79 -22.07
CA LYS A 334 -39.87 15.90 -20.89
C LYS A 334 -38.70 14.94 -20.98
N LEU A 335 -38.94 13.70 -21.43
CA LEU A 335 -37.91 12.68 -21.62
C LEU A 335 -36.88 13.09 -22.68
N ASN A 336 -37.32 13.60 -23.82
CA ASN A 336 -36.43 14.09 -24.87
C ASN A 336 -35.59 15.28 -24.40
N LEU A 337 -36.18 16.20 -23.62
CA LEU A 337 -35.45 17.32 -23.06
C LEU A 337 -34.42 16.86 -22.02
N ILE A 338 -34.79 15.94 -21.13
CA ILE A 338 -33.85 15.34 -20.17
C ILE A 338 -32.71 14.64 -20.92
N ASN A 339 -33.01 13.79 -21.90
CA ASN A 339 -32.01 13.09 -22.70
C ASN A 339 -31.06 14.05 -23.42
N MET A 340 -31.55 15.17 -23.95
CA MET A 340 -30.71 16.20 -24.55
C MET A 340 -29.69 16.79 -23.55
N PHE A 341 -30.06 16.93 -22.27
CA PHE A 341 -29.19 17.46 -21.22
C PHE A 341 -28.36 16.41 -20.47
N THR A 342 -28.79 15.13 -20.45
CA THR A 342 -28.13 14.04 -19.70
C THR A 342 -27.31 13.11 -20.58
N MET A 343 -27.53 13.08 -21.90
CA MET A 343 -26.66 12.33 -22.80
C MET A 343 -25.28 12.99 -22.82
N LYS A 344 -24.26 12.26 -22.38
CA LYS A 344 -22.87 12.58 -22.72
C LYS A 344 -22.78 12.56 -24.24
N LEU A 345 -22.69 13.74 -24.86
CA LEU A 345 -22.41 13.83 -26.29
C LEU A 345 -21.14 13.01 -26.57
N PRO A 346 -21.17 12.06 -27.54
CA PRO A 346 -19.95 11.36 -27.92
C PRO A 346 -18.91 12.39 -28.34
N PRO A 347 -17.63 12.21 -27.96
CA PRO A 347 -16.59 13.12 -28.40
C PRO A 347 -16.54 13.10 -29.94
N ILE A 348 -16.74 14.26 -30.56
CA ILE A 348 -16.58 14.41 -32.02
C ILE A 348 -15.09 14.22 -32.34
N PRO A 349 -14.70 13.27 -33.22
CA PRO A 349 -13.30 13.07 -33.60
C PRO A 349 -12.69 14.38 -34.12
N GLY A 350 -11.59 14.83 -33.52
CA GLY A 350 -10.89 16.07 -33.91
C GLY A 350 -11.33 17.36 -33.20
N LEU A 351 -12.41 17.33 -32.40
CA LEU A 351 -13.00 18.52 -31.75
C LEU A 351 -13.20 18.32 -30.23
N LYS A 352 -12.13 17.92 -29.52
CA LYS A 352 -12.13 17.65 -28.07
C LYS A 352 -12.66 18.79 -27.19
N HIS A 353 -12.67 20.03 -27.69
CA HIS A 353 -13.07 21.22 -26.93
C HIS A 353 -14.36 21.89 -27.43
N LEU A 354 -15.04 21.34 -28.45
CA LEU A 354 -16.22 22.00 -29.03
C LEU A 354 -17.38 22.08 -28.04
N SER A 355 -17.62 21.02 -27.26
CA SER A 355 -18.64 21.03 -26.21
C SER A 355 -18.32 22.09 -25.14
N THR A 356 -17.04 22.25 -24.77
CA THR A 356 -16.56 23.29 -23.86
C THR A 356 -16.76 24.70 -24.45
N LEU A 357 -16.50 24.87 -25.75
CA LEU A 357 -16.64 26.14 -26.46
C LEU A 357 -18.11 26.55 -26.63
N VAL A 358 -18.99 25.59 -26.90
CA VAL A 358 -20.45 25.80 -26.97
C VAL A 358 -21.00 26.18 -25.60
N VAL A 359 -20.65 25.44 -24.54
CA VAL A 359 -21.07 25.77 -23.16
C VAL A 359 -20.56 27.15 -22.75
N PHE A 360 -19.31 27.48 -23.06
CA PHE A 360 -18.74 28.81 -22.81
C PHE A 360 -19.46 29.91 -23.58
N SER A 361 -19.78 29.67 -24.85
CA SER A 361 -20.49 30.63 -25.71
C SER A 361 -21.92 30.87 -25.25
N VAL A 362 -22.65 29.82 -24.86
CA VAL A 362 -24.00 29.92 -24.26
C VAL A 362 -23.94 30.69 -22.94
N GLY A 363 -22.95 30.42 -22.09
CA GLY A 363 -22.72 31.16 -20.85
C GLY A 363 -22.45 32.65 -21.09
N MET A 364 -21.61 32.98 -22.08
CA MET A 364 -21.37 34.37 -22.51
C MET A 364 -22.65 35.04 -23.01
N PHE A 365 -23.43 34.35 -23.85
CA PHE A 365 -24.65 34.91 -24.43
C PHE A 365 -25.72 35.16 -23.35
N ALA A 366 -25.89 34.23 -22.42
CA ALA A 366 -26.77 34.40 -21.27
C ALA A 366 -26.33 35.58 -20.39
N SER A 367 -25.02 35.73 -20.15
CA SER A 367 -24.46 36.87 -19.41
C SER A 367 -24.69 38.20 -20.13
N LEU A 368 -24.50 38.26 -21.45
CA LEU A 368 -24.75 39.45 -22.26
C LEU A 368 -26.24 39.85 -22.29
N ILE A 369 -27.14 38.86 -22.36
CA ILE A 369 -28.59 39.10 -22.30
C ILE A 369 -28.99 39.60 -20.91
N LEU A 370 -28.48 38.98 -19.84
CA LEU A 370 -28.73 39.44 -18.47
C LEU A 370 -28.19 40.85 -18.22
N ASN A 371 -27.00 41.16 -18.74
CA ASN A 371 -26.38 42.47 -18.59
C ASN A 371 -27.11 43.56 -19.41
N ARG A 372 -27.59 43.23 -20.62
CA ARG A 372 -28.47 44.13 -21.41
C ARG A 372 -29.84 44.32 -20.74
N GLY A 373 -30.41 43.27 -20.17
CA GLY A 373 -31.66 43.35 -19.41
C GLY A 373 -31.51 44.21 -18.15
N TYR A 374 -30.40 44.09 -17.44
CA TYR A 374 -30.07 44.91 -16.27
C TYR A 374 -29.92 46.39 -16.64
N ASN A 375 -29.22 46.71 -17.74
CA ASN A 375 -29.07 48.09 -18.22
C ASN A 375 -30.38 48.68 -18.77
N TYR A 376 -31.24 47.87 -19.39
CA TYR A 376 -32.55 48.31 -19.89
C TYR A 376 -33.55 48.60 -18.76
N TRP A 377 -33.53 47.81 -17.68
CA TRP A 377 -34.38 48.03 -16.51
C TRP A 377 -33.80 49.06 -15.53
N GLY A 378 -32.48 49.24 -15.49
CA GLY A 378 -31.82 50.30 -14.72
C GLY A 378 -32.08 51.69 -15.29
N ALA A 379 -32.13 51.84 -16.60
CA ALA A 379 -32.37 53.13 -17.26
C ALA A 379 -33.83 53.62 -17.18
N HIS A 380 -34.78 52.78 -16.77
CA HIS A 380 -36.20 53.14 -16.60
C HIS A 380 -36.62 53.39 -15.14
N LYS A 381 -35.67 53.41 -14.20
CA LYS A 381 -35.96 53.82 -12.80
C LYS A 381 -35.68 55.29 -12.50
N ASP A 382 -34.98 56.00 -13.39
CA ASP A 382 -34.61 57.40 -13.23
C ASP A 382 -35.27 58.33 -14.28
N ALA A 383 -36.43 57.94 -14.82
CA ALA A 383 -37.27 58.77 -15.70
C ALA A 383 -38.67 58.96 -15.13
#